data_AF-A0A831WT27-F1
#
_entry.id   AF-A0A831WT27-F1
#
_cell.length_a   1.000
_cell.length_b   1.000
_cell.length_c   1.000
_cell.angle_alpha   90.00
_cell.angle_beta   90.00
_cell.angle_gamma   90.00
#
_symmetry.space_group_name_H-M   'P 1'
#
loop_
_entity.id
_entity.type
_entity.pdbx_description
1 polymer ?
#
loop_
_entity_poly.entity_id
_entity_poly.type
_entity_poly.pdbx_seq_one_letter_code
_entity_poly.pdbx_strand_id
1 'polypeptide(L)'
;MTQTKDDEDIDMEIYVLLANLRSSGDGDYHNLTSTYLIANSILVSAVYILLNQSSVFGYYVSIILSILGLILCLQMVIAQGRFRAQNMYWEKILREIENKPNWKKQKIFNNLKDIMDGEEKLGEEVDRSVRFAIKYHKKIWASRMKLMPWLFGIIFILSLIWSTYNIVN
;
A
#
# COMPACT_ATOMS: atom_id res chain seq x y z
N MET A 1 29.05 -32.82 -16.14
CA MET A 1 29.37 -31.38 -16.03
C MET A 1 28.29 -30.48 -16.66
N THR A 2 27.12 -31.02 -17.00
CA THR A 2 26.01 -30.32 -17.68
C THR A 2 24.91 -29.80 -16.73
N GLN A 3 24.80 -30.35 -15.52
CA GLN A 3 23.74 -30.00 -14.56
C GLN A 3 23.77 -28.55 -14.08
N THR A 4 24.96 -27.96 -13.92
CA THR A 4 25.09 -26.62 -13.31
C THR A 4 24.58 -25.49 -14.20
N LYS A 5 24.46 -25.70 -15.51
CA LYS A 5 24.03 -24.67 -16.46
C LYS A 5 22.50 -24.59 -16.53
N ASP A 6 21.84 -25.75 -16.53
CA ASP A 6 20.37 -25.83 -16.50
C ASP A 6 19.80 -25.31 -15.16
N ASP A 7 20.47 -25.59 -14.04
CA ASP A 7 20.06 -25.08 -12.71
C ASP A 7 20.19 -23.54 -12.60
N GLU A 8 21.21 -22.95 -13.23
CA GLU A 8 21.43 -21.48 -13.23
C GLU A 8 20.41 -20.75 -14.12
N ASP A 9 19.99 -21.37 -15.23
CA ASP A 9 18.94 -20.85 -16.11
C ASP A 9 17.55 -20.93 -15.46
N ILE A 10 17.24 -22.02 -14.73
CA ILE A 10 15.99 -22.16 -13.95
C ILE A 10 15.92 -21.13 -12.82
N ASP A 11 16.99 -20.94 -12.07
CA ASP A 11 17.07 -19.93 -11.00
C ASP A 11 16.83 -18.51 -11.54
N MET A 12 17.30 -18.24 -12.77
CA MET A 12 17.10 -16.97 -13.44
C MET A 12 15.66 -16.76 -13.92
N GLU A 13 15.03 -17.79 -14.49
CA GLU A 13 13.63 -17.73 -14.91
C GLU A 13 12.71 -17.50 -13.71
N ILE A 14 12.95 -18.22 -12.60
CA ILE A 14 12.24 -18.03 -11.33
C ILE A 14 12.46 -16.61 -10.79
N TYR A 15 13.69 -16.10 -10.85
CA TYR A 15 13.99 -14.73 -10.42
C TYR A 15 13.23 -13.68 -11.24
N VAL A 16 13.21 -13.79 -12.57
CA VAL A 16 12.50 -12.86 -13.46
C VAL A 16 10.99 -12.93 -13.21
N LEU A 17 10.43 -14.14 -13.06
CA LEU A 17 9.02 -14.33 -12.73
C LEU A 17 8.67 -13.68 -11.39
N LEU A 18 9.46 -13.92 -10.35
CA LEU A 18 9.27 -13.32 -9.02
C LEU A 18 9.42 -11.80 -9.03
N ALA A 19 10.37 -11.26 -9.79
CA ALA A 19 10.55 -9.83 -9.96
C ALA A 19 9.34 -9.19 -10.67
N ASN A 20 8.82 -9.85 -11.70
CA ASN A 20 7.59 -9.42 -12.38
C ASN A 20 6.39 -9.45 -11.42
N LEU A 21 6.18 -10.53 -10.68
CA LEU A 21 5.12 -10.64 -9.66
C LEU A 21 5.24 -9.57 -8.57
N ARG A 22 6.46 -9.27 -8.13
CA ARG A 22 6.74 -8.22 -7.15
C ARG A 22 6.40 -6.82 -7.70
N SER A 23 6.70 -6.57 -8.97
CA SER A 23 6.42 -5.30 -9.63
C SER A 23 4.92 -5.10 -9.91
N SER A 24 4.21 -6.16 -10.34
CA SER A 24 2.76 -6.12 -10.55
C SER A 24 2.02 -5.91 -9.23
N GLY A 25 2.49 -6.53 -8.15
CA GLY A 25 1.92 -6.36 -6.81
C GLY A 25 1.98 -4.92 -6.28
N ASP A 26 3.00 -4.13 -6.63
CA ASP A 26 3.04 -2.70 -6.31
C ASP A 26 1.99 -1.91 -7.10
N GLY A 27 1.82 -2.22 -8.39
CA GLY A 27 0.78 -1.62 -9.23
C GLY A 27 -0.63 -1.90 -8.71
N ASP A 28 -0.92 -3.15 -8.38
CA ASP A 28 -2.21 -3.58 -7.81
C ASP A 28 -2.49 -2.90 -6.47
N TYR A 29 -1.47 -2.76 -5.62
CA TYR A 29 -1.58 -2.03 -4.35
C TYR A 29 -2.02 -0.57 -4.56
N HIS A 30 -1.40 0.13 -5.51
CA HIS A 30 -1.72 1.52 -5.81
C HIS A 30 -3.10 1.67 -6.43
N ASN A 31 -3.46 0.79 -7.36
CA ASN A 31 -4.78 0.80 -8.00
C ASN A 31 -5.91 0.55 -6.98
N LEU A 32 -5.72 -0.44 -6.11
CA LEU A 32 -6.67 -0.75 -5.06
C LEU A 32 -6.81 0.41 -4.06
N THR A 33 -5.69 1.00 -3.65
CA THR A 33 -5.69 2.18 -2.77
C THR A 33 -6.44 3.36 -3.40
N SER A 34 -6.19 3.65 -4.68
CA SER A 34 -6.90 4.70 -5.43
C SER A 34 -8.40 4.43 -5.50
N THR A 35 -8.79 3.18 -5.79
CA THR A 35 -10.19 2.76 -5.87
C THR A 35 -10.92 2.96 -4.55
N TYR A 36 -10.31 2.57 -3.42
CA TYR A 36 -10.88 2.82 -2.09
C TYR A 36 -10.99 4.32 -1.76
N LEU A 37 -10.00 5.13 -2.13
CA LEU A 37 -10.06 6.58 -1.92
C LEU A 37 -11.21 7.22 -2.68
N ILE A 38 -11.42 6.82 -3.94
CA ILE A 38 -12.53 7.31 -4.77
C ILE A 38 -13.87 6.89 -4.15
N ALA A 39 -14.02 5.60 -3.80
CA ALA A 39 -15.24 5.09 -3.21
C ALA A 39 -15.59 5.81 -1.88
N ASN A 40 -14.62 5.97 -0.99
CA ASN A 40 -14.82 6.68 0.28
C ASN A 40 -15.15 8.17 0.07
N SER A 41 -14.53 8.82 -0.92
CA SER A 41 -14.81 10.24 -1.23
C SER A 41 -16.23 10.45 -1.75
N ILE A 42 -16.72 9.55 -2.60
CA ILE A 42 -18.11 9.56 -3.08
C ILE A 42 -19.08 9.38 -1.92
N LEU A 43 -18.81 8.42 -1.03
CA LEU A 43 -19.65 8.17 0.15
C LEU A 43 -19.67 9.37 1.11
N VAL A 44 -18.52 9.97 1.41
CA VAL A 44 -18.45 11.17 2.25
C VAL A 44 -19.25 12.31 1.63
N SER A 45 -19.14 12.51 0.32
CA SER A 45 -19.91 13.55 -0.39
C SER A 45 -21.41 13.29 -0.33
N ALA A 46 -21.84 12.04 -0.52
CA ALA A 46 -23.24 11.66 -0.42
C ALA A 46 -23.79 11.86 1.00
N VAL A 47 -23.03 11.47 2.02
CA VAL A 47 -23.39 11.71 3.43
C VAL A 47 -23.51 13.20 3.71
N TYR A 48 -22.57 14.02 3.25
CA TYR A 48 -22.62 15.47 3.44
C TYR A 48 -23.88 16.10 2.83
N ILE A 49 -24.25 15.70 1.61
CA ILE A 49 -25.47 16.18 0.95
C ILE A 49 -26.71 15.78 1.75
N LEU A 50 -26.77 14.54 2.24
CA LEU A 50 -27.90 14.04 3.03
C LEU A 50 -28.04 14.75 4.38
N LEU A 51 -26.90 15.03 5.03
CA LEU A 51 -26.87 15.80 6.29
C LEU A 51 -27.41 17.23 6.10
N ASN A 52 -27.18 17.84 4.94
CA ASN A 52 -27.62 19.21 4.65
C ASN A 52 -29.11 19.32 4.27
N GLN A 53 -29.79 18.21 3.97
CA GLN A 53 -31.22 18.21 3.62
C GLN A 53 -32.14 18.29 4.85
N SER A 54 -31.60 18.21 6.07
CA SER A 54 -32.33 18.28 7.36
C SER A 54 -33.62 17.43 7.41
N SER A 55 -33.63 16.31 6.71
CA SER A 55 -34.75 15.37 6.68
C SER A 55 -34.43 14.15 7.54
N VAL A 56 -35.39 13.71 8.34
CA VAL A 56 -35.26 12.50 9.18
C VAL A 56 -34.88 11.28 8.34
N PHE A 57 -35.49 11.12 7.15
CA PHE A 57 -35.12 10.07 6.21
C PHE A 57 -33.66 10.21 5.74
N GLY A 58 -33.22 11.44 5.47
CA GLY A 58 -31.83 11.73 5.12
C GLY A 58 -30.83 11.32 6.20
N TYR A 59 -31.17 11.54 7.48
CA TYR A 59 -30.34 11.11 8.60
C TYR A 59 -30.25 9.57 8.73
N TYR A 60 -31.34 8.84 8.54
CA TYR A 60 -31.31 7.37 8.53
C TYR A 60 -30.43 6.84 7.39
N VAL A 61 -30.56 7.39 6.19
CA VAL A 61 -29.75 7.00 5.03
C VAL A 61 -28.27 7.37 5.26
N SER A 62 -27.98 8.54 5.84
CA SER A 62 -26.64 8.97 6.24
C SER A 62 -25.98 7.98 7.22
N ILE A 63 -26.74 7.46 8.19
CA ILE A 63 -26.24 6.43 9.12
C ILE A 63 -25.83 5.17 8.38
N ILE A 64 -26.70 4.67 7.49
CA ILE A 64 -26.42 3.45 6.71
C ILE A 64 -25.17 3.64 5.85
N LEU A 65 -25.08 4.77 5.13
CA LEU A 65 -23.91 5.08 4.29
C LEU A 65 -22.63 5.22 5.11
N SER A 66 -22.71 5.79 6.31
CA SER A 66 -21.55 5.93 7.20
C SER A 66 -21.07 4.58 7.73
N ILE A 67 -22.00 3.66 8.07
CA ILE A 67 -21.65 2.28 8.44
C ILE A 67 -20.96 1.56 7.27
N LEU A 68 -21.49 1.68 6.05
CA LEU A 68 -20.88 1.12 4.85
C LEU A 68 -19.49 1.71 4.60
N GLY A 69 -19.33 3.03 4.77
CA GLY A 69 -18.05 3.71 4.68
C GLY A 69 -17.02 3.19 5.69
N LEU A 70 -17.44 2.91 6.93
CA LEU A 70 -16.58 2.29 7.95
C LEU A 70 -16.16 0.87 7.56
N ILE A 71 -17.09 0.06 7.03
CA ILE A 71 -16.78 -1.29 6.54
C ILE A 71 -15.75 -1.22 5.41
N LEU A 72 -15.90 -0.29 4.47
CA LEU A 72 -14.92 -0.09 3.39
C LEU A 72 -13.56 0.37 3.90
N CYS A 73 -13.52 1.26 4.90
CA CYS A 73 -12.27 1.65 5.56
C CYS A 73 -11.58 0.45 6.21
N LEU A 74 -12.34 -0.43 6.88
CA LEU A 74 -11.81 -1.65 7.47
C LEU A 74 -11.27 -2.61 6.39
N GLN A 75 -12.03 -2.83 5.32
CA GLN A 75 -11.59 -3.65 4.20
C GLN A 75 -10.31 -3.11 3.54
N MET A 76 -10.20 -1.79 3.40
CA MET A 76 -9.00 -1.13 2.89
C MET A 76 -7.78 -1.42 3.76
N VAL A 77 -7.90 -1.31 5.10
CA VAL A 77 -6.79 -1.64 6.03
C VAL A 77 -6.35 -3.10 5.89
N ILE A 78 -7.30 -4.02 5.85
CA ILE A 78 -7.02 -5.47 5.75
C ILE A 78 -6.36 -5.78 4.41
N ALA A 79 -6.92 -5.28 3.30
CA ALA A 79 -6.41 -5.52 1.96
C ALA A 79 -4.99 -4.97 1.80
N GLN A 80 -4.76 -3.72 2.21
CA GLN A 80 -3.43 -3.10 2.19
C GLN A 80 -2.43 -3.87 3.06
N GLY A 81 -2.85 -4.36 4.22
CA GLY A 81 -2.04 -5.21 5.09
C GLY A 81 -1.58 -6.49 4.40
N ARG A 82 -2.51 -7.18 3.71
CA ARG A 82 -2.23 -8.42 2.98
C ARG A 82 -1.26 -8.21 1.83
N PHE A 83 -1.49 -7.21 0.97
CA PHE A 83 -0.60 -6.91 -0.15
C PHE A 83 0.80 -6.50 0.33
N ARG A 84 0.88 -5.72 1.41
CA ARG A 84 2.17 -5.36 2.01
C ARG A 84 2.94 -6.59 2.52
N ALA A 85 2.25 -7.53 3.16
CA ALA A 85 2.86 -8.77 3.62
C ALA A 85 3.35 -9.64 2.44
N GLN A 86 2.56 -9.75 1.37
CA GLN A 86 2.95 -10.44 0.14
C GLN A 86 4.18 -9.81 -0.51
N ASN A 87 4.20 -8.48 -0.67
CA ASN A 87 5.36 -7.79 -1.26
C ASN A 87 6.63 -7.95 -0.41
N MET A 88 6.51 -7.93 0.92
CA MET A 88 7.65 -8.21 1.82
C MET A 88 8.13 -9.66 1.71
N TYR A 89 7.22 -10.62 1.56
CA TYR A 89 7.57 -12.03 1.36
C TYR A 89 8.34 -12.25 0.06
N TRP A 90 7.84 -11.72 -1.06
CA TRP A 90 8.51 -11.81 -2.36
C TRP A 90 9.88 -11.13 -2.35
N GLU A 91 9.97 -9.94 -1.75
CA GLU A 91 11.23 -9.21 -1.59
C GLU A 91 12.26 -10.01 -0.78
N LYS A 92 11.82 -10.74 0.25
CA LYS A 92 12.70 -11.60 1.04
C LYS A 92 13.23 -12.77 0.21
N ILE A 93 12.38 -13.44 -0.57
CA ILE A 93 12.80 -14.56 -1.43
C ILE A 93 13.79 -14.09 -2.50
N LEU A 94 13.51 -12.96 -3.15
CA LEU A 94 14.40 -12.39 -4.17
C LEU A 94 15.80 -12.10 -3.60
N ARG A 95 15.88 -11.59 -2.37
CA ARG A 95 17.16 -11.40 -1.67
C ARG A 95 17.86 -12.70 -1.31
N GLU A 96 17.11 -13.72 -0.92
CA GLU A 96 17.67 -15.05 -0.64
C GLU A 96 18.28 -15.67 -1.91
N ILE A 97 17.64 -15.51 -3.07
CA ILE A 97 18.18 -15.93 -4.37
C ILE A 97 19.47 -15.16 -4.71
N GLU A 98 19.49 -13.84 -4.53
CA GLU A 98 20.68 -13.00 -4.77
C GLU A 98 21.85 -13.27 -3.81
N ASN A 99 21.58 -13.90 -2.66
CA ASN A 99 22.59 -14.26 -1.67
C ASN A 99 23.17 -15.67 -1.88
N LYS A 100 22.69 -16.45 -2.86
CA LYS A 100 23.31 -17.72 -3.20
C LYS A 100 24.75 -17.51 -3.66
N PRO A 101 25.72 -18.37 -3.25
CA PRO A 101 27.14 -18.22 -3.61
C PRO A 101 27.41 -18.31 -5.11
N ASN A 102 26.50 -18.90 -5.87
CA ASN A 102 26.61 -19.04 -7.32
C ASN A 102 25.99 -17.85 -8.10
N TRP A 103 25.44 -16.85 -7.42
CA TRP A 103 24.80 -15.71 -8.07
C TRP A 103 25.87 -14.75 -8.65
N LYS A 104 26.06 -14.79 -9.97
CA LYS A 104 27.03 -13.95 -10.69
C LYS A 104 26.46 -12.65 -11.24
N LYS A 105 25.14 -12.45 -11.14
CA LYS A 105 24.43 -11.26 -11.66
C LYS A 105 24.39 -10.13 -10.64
N GLN A 106 23.99 -8.94 -11.10
CA GLN A 106 23.75 -7.79 -10.22
C GLN A 106 22.70 -8.14 -9.14
N LYS A 107 22.95 -7.71 -7.91
CA LYS A 107 22.09 -7.94 -6.75
C LYS A 107 21.14 -6.77 -6.54
N ILE A 108 20.14 -6.63 -7.42
CA ILE A 108 19.28 -5.45 -7.50
C ILE A 108 18.52 -5.22 -6.18
N PHE A 109 17.99 -6.28 -5.56
CA PHE A 109 17.17 -6.18 -4.36
C PHE A 109 17.98 -6.03 -3.06
N ASN A 110 19.21 -6.55 -3.02
CA ASN A 110 20.15 -6.28 -1.93
C ASN A 110 20.76 -4.88 -2.05
N ASN A 111 21.23 -4.46 -3.23
CA ASN A 111 21.74 -3.09 -3.41
C ASN A 111 20.65 -2.06 -3.08
N LEU A 112 19.40 -2.27 -3.53
CA LEU A 112 18.30 -1.39 -3.16
C LEU A 112 18.08 -1.34 -1.63
N LYS A 113 18.27 -2.46 -0.93
CA LYS A 113 18.20 -2.50 0.54
C LYS A 113 19.32 -1.69 1.16
N ASP A 114 20.55 -1.90 0.72
CA ASP A 114 21.75 -1.26 1.28
C ASP A 114 21.71 0.26 1.03
N ILE A 115 21.17 0.70 -0.11
CA ILE A 115 20.84 2.10 -0.41
C ILE A 115 19.80 2.66 0.57
N MET A 116 18.73 1.91 0.85
CA MET A 116 17.67 2.35 1.76
C MET A 116 18.14 2.43 3.22
N ASP A 117 18.90 1.43 3.65
CA ASP A 117 19.43 1.32 5.01
C ASP A 117 20.62 2.28 5.22
N GLY A 118 21.19 2.79 4.11
CA GLY A 118 22.28 3.75 4.12
C GLY A 118 23.64 3.09 4.38
N GLU A 119 23.73 1.78 4.20
CA GLU A 119 24.92 0.96 4.41
C GLU A 119 25.79 0.91 3.14
N GLU A 120 25.22 1.14 1.95
CA GLU A 120 26.01 1.21 0.72
C GLU A 120 26.64 2.60 0.54
N LYS A 121 27.97 2.64 0.47
CA LYS A 121 28.70 3.64 -0.30
C LYS A 121 28.36 3.41 -1.78
N LEU A 122 27.13 3.76 -2.21
CA LEU A 122 26.86 4.07 -3.61
C LEU A 122 28.06 4.89 -4.09
N GLY A 123 28.72 4.43 -5.16
CA GLY A 123 29.92 5.05 -5.70
C GLY A 123 29.83 6.57 -5.64
N GLU A 124 30.94 7.24 -5.32
CA GLU A 124 31.05 8.63 -4.86
C GLU A 124 30.22 9.68 -5.62
N GLU A 125 29.64 9.35 -6.78
CA GLU A 125 28.76 10.19 -7.60
C GLU A 125 27.25 10.08 -7.37
N VAL A 126 26.71 9.11 -6.60
CA VAL A 126 25.25 9.09 -6.37
C VAL A 126 24.87 10.18 -5.38
N ASP A 127 24.40 11.28 -5.96
CA ASP A 127 24.02 12.53 -5.32
C ASP A 127 23.19 12.28 -4.05
N ARG A 128 23.57 12.99 -2.99
CA ARG A 128 22.89 12.98 -1.68
C ARG A 128 21.40 13.29 -1.82
N SER A 129 21.03 14.07 -2.84
CA SER A 129 19.65 14.40 -3.20
C SER A 129 18.80 13.15 -3.51
N VAL A 130 19.34 12.20 -4.28
CA VAL A 130 18.65 10.96 -4.68
C VAL A 130 18.44 10.05 -3.47
N ARG A 131 19.47 9.92 -2.61
CA ARG A 131 19.37 9.17 -1.35
C ARG A 131 18.32 9.75 -0.40
N PHE A 132 18.28 11.08 -0.28
CA PHE A 132 17.25 11.74 0.52
C PHE A 132 15.86 11.54 -0.07
N ALA A 133 15.72 11.68 -1.40
CA ALA A 133 14.45 11.49 -2.09
C ALA A 133 13.87 10.09 -1.85
N ILE A 134 14.67 9.02 -1.99
CA ILE A 134 14.22 7.63 -1.77
C ILE A 134 13.78 7.41 -0.32
N LYS A 135 14.59 7.83 0.65
CA LYS A 135 14.29 7.64 2.08
C LYS A 135 13.08 8.44 2.54
N TYR A 136 12.96 9.68 2.06
CA TYR A 136 11.86 10.57 2.39
C TYR A 136 10.55 10.12 1.73
N HIS A 137 10.60 9.71 0.46
CA HIS A 137 9.45 9.18 -0.28
C HIS A 137 8.86 7.95 0.41
N LYS A 138 9.69 6.99 0.82
CA LYS A 138 9.23 5.77 1.51
C LYS A 138 8.61 6.08 2.88
N LYS A 139 9.22 6.94 3.69
CA LYS A 139 8.65 7.32 5.01
C LYS A 139 7.30 8.03 4.86
N ILE A 140 7.20 8.95 3.90
CA ILE A 140 5.96 9.68 3.65
C ILE A 140 4.88 8.76 3.13
N TRP A 141 5.16 7.89 2.17
CA TRP A 141 4.16 6.97 1.65
C TRP A 141 3.73 5.91 2.65
N ALA A 142 4.67 5.33 3.40
CA ALA A 142 4.35 4.37 4.46
C ALA A 142 3.52 5.00 5.60
N SER A 143 3.69 6.30 5.84
CA SER A 143 2.87 7.06 6.79
C SER A 143 1.49 7.40 6.21
N ARG A 144 1.43 7.91 4.98
CA ARG A 144 0.17 8.28 4.30
C ARG A 144 -0.76 7.09 4.12
N MET A 145 -0.24 5.93 3.71
CA MET A 145 -1.06 4.73 3.49
C MET A 145 -1.75 4.24 4.78
N LYS A 146 -1.11 4.38 5.94
CA LYS A 146 -1.73 4.02 7.23
C LYS A 146 -2.74 5.06 7.72
N LEU A 147 -2.51 6.32 7.36
CA LEU A 147 -3.28 7.45 7.87
C LEU A 147 -4.60 7.64 7.10
N MET A 148 -4.64 7.27 5.81
CA MET A 148 -5.82 7.46 4.95
C MET A 148 -7.09 6.75 5.46
N PRO A 149 -7.09 5.43 5.77
CA PRO A 149 -8.29 4.76 6.27
C PRO A 149 -8.77 5.34 7.61
N TRP A 150 -7.84 5.82 8.43
CA TRP A 150 -8.13 6.48 9.70
C TRP A 150 -8.84 7.82 9.53
N LEU A 151 -8.40 8.65 8.58
CA LEU A 151 -9.05 9.93 8.29
C LEU A 151 -10.51 9.74 7.86
N PHE A 152 -10.76 8.84 6.90
CA PHE A 152 -12.13 8.54 6.46
C PHE A 152 -12.96 7.92 7.59
N GLY A 153 -12.37 7.02 8.38
CA GLY A 153 -13.03 6.44 9.53
C GLY A 153 -13.50 7.48 10.55
N ILE A 154 -12.67 8.46 10.88
CA ILE A 154 -13.04 9.57 11.77
C ILE A 154 -14.20 10.37 11.19
N ILE A 155 -14.16 10.70 9.90
CA ILE A 155 -15.24 11.45 9.23
C ILE A 155 -16.57 10.69 9.35
N PHE A 156 -16.59 9.38 9.06
CA PHE A 156 -17.81 8.58 9.17
C PHE A 156 -18.31 8.44 10.61
N ILE A 157 -17.42 8.33 11.60
CA ILE A 157 -17.80 8.32 13.02
C ILE A 157 -18.45 9.65 13.42
N LEU A 158 -17.87 10.78 13.03
CA LEU A 158 -18.42 12.10 13.30
C LEU A 158 -19.80 12.27 12.63
N SER A 159 -19.94 11.85 11.37
CA SER A 159 -21.22 11.87 10.66
C SER A 159 -22.29 10.98 11.31
N LEU A 160 -21.89 9.83 11.87
CA LEU A 160 -22.80 8.97 12.64
C LEU A 160 -23.30 9.65 13.89
N ILE A 161 -22.40 10.21 14.70
CA ILE A 161 -22.74 10.92 15.95
C ILE A 161 -23.66 12.10 15.63
N TRP A 162 -23.36 12.85 14.56
CA TRP A 162 -24.18 13.98 14.14
C TRP A 162 -25.59 13.54 13.70
N SER A 163 -25.67 12.49 12.88
CA SER A 163 -26.97 11.99 12.40
C SER A 163 -27.83 11.44 13.54
N THR A 164 -27.24 10.70 14.49
CA THR A 164 -27.99 10.18 15.64
C THR A 164 -28.46 11.30 16.57
N TYR A 165 -27.63 12.33 16.79
CA TYR A 165 -28.01 13.49 17.59
C TYR A 165 -29.24 14.21 17.01
N ASN A 166 -29.26 14.47 15.69
CA ASN A 166 -30.37 15.18 15.02
C ASN A 166 -31.63 14.31 14.81
N ILE A 167 -31.54 12.99 14.98
CA ILE A 167 -32.75 12.13 14.99
C ILE A 167 -33.40 12.15 16.38
N VAL A 168 -32.59 12.21 17.44
CA VAL A 168 -33.06 12.16 18.83
C VAL A 168 -33.58 13.52 19.31
N ASN A 169 -33.02 14.62 18.80
CA ASN A 169 -33.27 15.99 19.24
C ASN A 169 -33.91 16.82 18.13
#